data_AF-A0A7S3MRJ4-F1
#
_entry.id   AF-A0A7S3MRJ4-F1
#
_cell.length_a   1.000
_cell.length_b   1.000
_cell.length_c   1.000
_cell.angle_alpha   90.00
_cell.angle_beta   90.00
_cell.angle_gamma   90.00
#
_symmetry.space_group_name_H-M   'P 1'
#
loop_
_entity.id
_entity.type
_entity.pdbx_description
1 polymer ?
#
loop_
_entity_poly.entity_id
_entity_poly.type
_entity_poly.pdbx_seq_one_letter_code
_entity_poly.pdbx_strand_id
1 'polypeptide(L)'
;SEMKTSLSVFLLAQSVLAYDDDIKPCWNIRLSLDAFCYEAIKYPLSTDIFYKAKERNELAELKYEALRTKWELGGKGSPSNHCMAIARDFYCFTVFPRCQDNDTQQTALCEHTCATWLERCPFENQTECSAQSDSESCTFAMHGVSTTFVSSLLIATVIMYLSF
;
A
#
# COMPACT_ATOMS: atom_id res chain seq x y z
N SER A 1 -46.39 -57.90 -19.08
CA SER A 1 -46.53 -56.56 -19.69
C SER A 1 -46.18 -55.56 -18.60
N GLU A 2 -44.90 -55.19 -18.53
CA GLU A 2 -44.34 -54.40 -17.42
C GLU A 2 -44.24 -52.93 -17.81
N MET A 3 -44.75 -52.09 -16.91
CA MET A 3 -44.88 -50.65 -17.04
C MET A 3 -43.61 -49.98 -16.49
N LYS A 4 -42.78 -49.36 -17.34
CA LYS A 4 -41.63 -48.54 -16.92
C LYS A 4 -42.03 -47.07 -16.89
N THR A 5 -42.36 -46.57 -15.70
CA THR A 5 -42.51 -45.14 -15.43
C THR A 5 -41.14 -44.61 -15.00
N SER A 6 -40.41 -43.99 -15.93
CA SER A 6 -39.07 -43.44 -15.66
C SER A 6 -39.18 -42.11 -14.94
N LEU A 7 -38.79 -42.12 -13.66
CA LEU A 7 -38.43 -40.95 -12.85
C LEU A 7 -37.42 -40.09 -13.63
N SER A 8 -37.82 -38.91 -14.12
CA SER A 8 -36.87 -37.98 -14.75
C SER A 8 -37.15 -36.50 -14.47
N VAL A 9 -37.85 -36.16 -13.38
CA VAL A 9 -38.22 -34.75 -13.10
C VAL A 9 -37.90 -34.30 -11.67
N PHE A 10 -36.88 -34.86 -11.01
CA PHE A 10 -36.50 -34.46 -9.64
C PHE A 10 -35.01 -34.16 -9.44
N LEU A 11 -34.31 -33.66 -10.46
CA LEU A 11 -32.88 -33.37 -10.40
C LEU A 11 -32.48 -32.01 -11.02
N LEU A 12 -33.34 -30.99 -10.93
CA LEU A 12 -33.02 -29.64 -11.44
C LEU A 12 -33.23 -28.50 -10.42
N ALA A 13 -33.26 -28.79 -9.12
CA ALA A 13 -33.49 -27.76 -8.09
C ALA A 13 -32.33 -27.52 -7.12
N GLN A 14 -31.13 -28.10 -7.33
CA GLN A 14 -30.00 -27.96 -6.39
C GLN A 14 -28.85 -27.05 -6.86
N SER A 15 -28.98 -26.30 -7.95
CA SER A 15 -27.87 -25.48 -8.46
C SER A 15 -27.83 -24.01 -7.99
N VAL A 16 -28.56 -23.62 -6.94
CA VAL A 16 -28.62 -22.22 -6.47
C VAL A 16 -28.16 -22.06 -5.01
N LEU A 17 -27.18 -22.85 -4.56
CA LEU A 17 -26.47 -22.60 -3.29
C LEU A 17 -24.99 -22.97 -3.43
N ALA A 18 -24.30 -22.37 -4.40
CA ALA A 18 -22.87 -22.12 -4.28
C ALA A 18 -22.71 -20.62 -4.05
N TYR A 19 -23.15 -20.16 -2.87
CA TYR A 19 -22.72 -18.87 -2.35
C TYR A 19 -21.27 -19.10 -1.94
N ASP A 20 -20.35 -18.63 -2.78
CA ASP A 20 -18.91 -18.75 -2.59
C ASP A 20 -18.52 -17.77 -1.45
N ASP A 21 -18.71 -18.24 -0.22
CA ASP A 21 -18.46 -17.53 1.04
C ASP A 21 -16.97 -17.64 1.44
N ASP A 22 -16.08 -17.63 0.44
CA ASP A 22 -14.64 -17.53 0.66
C ASP A 22 -14.34 -16.15 1.24
N ILE A 23 -14.27 -16.10 2.58
CA ILE A 23 -13.73 -14.99 3.36
C ILE A 23 -12.37 -14.66 2.74
N LYS A 24 -12.31 -13.56 1.96
CA LYS A 24 -11.06 -13.12 1.35
C LYS A 24 -10.18 -12.58 2.47
N PRO A 25 -9.03 -13.20 2.76
CA PRO A 25 -8.16 -12.76 3.85
C PRO A 25 -7.54 -11.37 3.59
N CYS A 26 -7.59 -10.91 2.34
CA CYS A 26 -7.20 -9.56 1.96
C CYS A 26 -8.40 -8.87 1.30
N TRP A 27 -8.89 -7.83 1.93
CA TRP A 27 -10.01 -7.06 1.44
C TRP A 27 -9.54 -5.91 0.55
N ASN A 28 -10.07 -5.84 -0.67
CA ASN A 28 -9.83 -4.70 -1.55
C ASN A 28 -10.78 -3.55 -1.17
N ILE A 29 -10.35 -2.72 -0.24
CA ILE A 29 -11.19 -1.68 0.38
C ILE A 29 -10.63 -0.33 0.03
N ARG A 30 -11.55 0.57 -0.33
CA ARG A 30 -11.26 1.99 -0.40
C ARG A 30 -11.66 2.60 0.93
N LEU A 31 -10.72 3.33 1.55
CA LEU A 31 -11.06 4.18 2.69
C LEU A 31 -12.14 5.18 2.25
N SER A 32 -12.82 5.78 3.22
CA SER A 32 -13.78 6.85 2.92
C SER A 32 -13.05 8.06 2.33
N LEU A 33 -13.74 8.84 1.47
CA LEU A 33 -13.15 9.99 0.76
C LEU A 33 -12.65 11.10 1.70
N ASP A 34 -13.18 11.16 2.91
CA ASP A 34 -12.79 12.07 3.99
C ASP A 34 -11.64 11.54 4.86
N ALA A 35 -11.20 10.30 4.65
CA ALA A 35 -10.09 9.73 5.40
C ALA A 35 -8.76 10.40 5.02
N PHE A 36 -7.98 10.79 6.03
CA PHE A 36 -6.63 11.32 5.87
C PHE A 36 -5.75 10.47 4.93
N CYS A 37 -5.87 9.13 5.00
CA CYS A 37 -5.11 8.20 4.18
C CYS A 37 -5.76 7.75 2.87
N TYR A 38 -6.88 8.36 2.44
CA TYR A 38 -7.69 7.91 1.28
C TYR A 38 -6.88 7.64 0.01
N GLU A 39 -5.98 8.55 -0.37
CA GLU A 39 -5.20 8.44 -1.62
C GLU A 39 -3.90 7.66 -1.47
N ALA A 40 -3.39 7.54 -0.24
CA ALA A 40 -2.18 6.79 0.04
C ALA A 40 -2.43 5.28 -0.08
N ILE A 41 -3.57 4.80 0.40
CA ILE A 41 -3.86 3.37 0.51
C ILE A 41 -4.67 2.89 -0.70
N LYS A 42 -3.99 2.18 -1.61
CA LYS A 42 -4.58 1.63 -2.85
C LYS A 42 -4.48 0.11 -2.95
N TYR A 43 -4.02 -0.56 -1.91
CA TYR A 43 -3.78 -2.00 -1.88
C TYR A 43 -4.74 -2.71 -0.89
N PRO A 44 -4.91 -4.03 -1.02
CA PRO A 44 -5.73 -4.80 -0.10
C PRO A 44 -5.23 -4.74 1.34
N LEU A 45 -6.17 -4.72 2.29
CA LEU A 45 -5.93 -4.70 3.74
C LEU A 45 -6.39 -6.01 4.37
N SER A 46 -5.77 -6.43 5.46
CA SER A 46 -6.28 -7.55 6.25
C SER A 46 -7.57 -7.17 6.98
N THR A 47 -8.38 -8.15 7.34
CA THR A 47 -9.60 -8.05 8.13
C THR A 47 -9.37 -7.27 9.43
N ASP A 48 -8.28 -7.54 10.17
CA ASP A 48 -7.95 -6.80 11.40
C ASP A 48 -7.74 -5.31 11.14
N ILE A 49 -7.01 -4.98 10.07
CA ILE A 49 -6.72 -3.59 9.69
C ILE A 49 -8.00 -2.91 9.21
N PHE A 50 -8.85 -3.62 8.46
CA PHE A 50 -10.10 -3.10 7.97
C PHE A 50 -11.03 -2.66 9.11
N TYR A 51 -11.28 -3.53 10.09
CA TYR A 51 -12.16 -3.19 11.21
C TYR A 51 -11.58 -2.07 12.11
N LYS A 52 -10.26 -1.86 12.06
CA LYS A 52 -9.56 -0.77 12.76
C LYS A 52 -9.20 0.41 11.86
N ALA A 53 -9.76 0.49 10.65
CA ALA A 53 -9.34 1.48 9.67
C ALA A 53 -9.53 2.92 10.15
N LYS A 54 -10.62 3.19 10.90
CA LYS A 54 -10.86 4.50 11.50
C LYS A 54 -9.76 4.88 12.51
N GLU A 55 -9.49 4.00 13.47
CA GLU A 55 -8.48 4.24 14.52
C GLU A 55 -7.07 4.41 13.92
N ARG A 56 -6.73 3.60 12.90
CA ARG A 56 -5.45 3.71 12.19
C ARG A 56 -5.35 5.00 11.38
N ASN A 57 -6.44 5.44 10.75
CA ASN A 57 -6.47 6.74 10.06
C ASN A 57 -6.26 7.90 11.03
N GLU A 58 -6.95 7.90 12.17
CA GLU A 58 -6.78 8.90 13.24
C GLU A 58 -5.35 8.89 13.78
N LEU A 59 -4.74 7.71 13.93
CA LEU A 59 -3.34 7.59 14.34
C LEU A 59 -2.37 8.19 13.30
N ALA A 60 -2.60 7.95 12.01
CA ALA A 60 -1.79 8.55 10.94
C ALA A 60 -1.86 10.08 10.96
N GLU A 61 -3.08 10.60 11.08
CA GLU A 61 -3.34 12.03 11.16
C GLU A 61 -2.68 12.64 12.41
N LEU A 62 -2.83 12.02 13.58
CA LEU A 62 -2.18 12.48 14.82
C LEU A 62 -0.66 12.55 14.69
N LYS A 63 -0.02 11.53 14.08
CA LYS A 63 1.43 11.53 13.82
C LYS A 63 1.84 12.67 12.89
N TYR A 64 1.07 12.89 11.82
CA TYR A 64 1.32 13.97 10.87
C TYR A 64 1.15 15.36 11.51
N GLU A 65 0.09 15.59 12.28
CA GLU A 65 -0.17 16.85 12.97
C GLU A 65 0.92 17.18 13.98
N ALA A 66 1.44 16.18 14.69
CA ALA A 66 2.58 16.35 15.59
C ALA A 66 3.84 16.80 14.83
N LEU A 67 4.11 16.20 13.67
CA LEU A 67 5.22 16.60 12.80
C LEU A 67 5.02 18.02 12.24
N ARG A 68 3.80 18.33 11.76
CA ARG A 68 3.42 19.63 11.22
C ARG A 68 3.59 20.74 12.27
N THR A 69 3.19 20.48 13.52
CA THR A 69 3.38 21.42 14.62
C THR A 69 4.87 21.74 14.84
N LYS A 70 5.75 20.74 14.82
CA LYS A 70 7.21 20.96 14.91
C LYS A 70 7.75 21.78 13.74
N TRP A 71 7.20 21.56 12.54
CA TRP A 71 7.56 22.28 11.33
C TRP A 71 7.13 23.76 11.40
N GLU A 72 5.89 24.02 11.82
CA GLU A 72 5.33 25.37 11.96
C GLU A 72 6.04 26.20 13.05
N LEU A 73 6.41 25.57 14.18
CA LEU A 73 7.15 26.25 15.25
C LEU A 73 8.58 26.64 14.83
N GLY A 74 9.16 25.92 13.87
CA GLY A 74 10.52 26.14 13.39
C GLY A 74 11.61 25.92 14.45
N GLY A 75 12.85 26.18 14.05
CA GLY A 75 14.04 26.04 14.90
C GLY A 75 14.96 24.89 14.51
N LYS A 76 15.98 24.64 15.34
CA LYS A 76 16.99 23.61 15.09
C LYS A 76 16.35 22.24 15.27
N GLY A 77 16.35 21.43 14.20
CA GLY A 77 15.76 20.09 14.20
C GLY A 77 14.30 20.05 13.75
N SER A 78 13.70 21.18 13.35
CA SER A 78 12.40 21.16 12.70
C SER A 78 12.47 20.40 11.37
N PRO A 79 11.37 19.71 10.98
CA PRO A 79 11.27 19.05 9.69
C PRO A 79 11.56 20.01 8.53
N SER A 80 12.06 19.48 7.42
CA SER A 80 12.18 20.26 6.19
C SER A 80 10.88 20.21 5.38
N ASN A 81 10.70 21.10 4.39
CA ASN A 81 9.59 21.00 3.45
C ASN A 81 9.61 19.67 2.68
N HIS A 82 10.80 19.12 2.39
CA HIS A 82 10.93 17.80 1.77
C HIS A 82 10.47 16.69 2.70
N CYS A 83 10.69 16.81 4.01
CA CYS A 83 10.14 15.88 4.99
C CYS A 83 8.60 15.94 4.99
N MET A 84 8.04 17.14 5.06
CA MET A 84 6.59 17.33 5.06
C MET A 84 5.93 16.82 3.77
N ALA A 85 6.61 16.94 2.62
CA ALA A 85 6.11 16.48 1.33
C ALA A 85 5.88 14.95 1.28
N ILE A 86 6.61 14.16 2.06
CA ILE A 86 6.48 12.69 2.08
C ILE A 86 5.79 12.16 3.34
N ALA A 87 5.60 13.01 4.36
CA ALA A 87 5.22 12.55 5.70
C ALA A 87 3.81 11.95 5.78
N ARG A 88 2.84 12.53 5.07
CA ARG A 88 1.47 11.99 5.02
C ARG A 88 1.48 10.54 4.55
N ASP A 89 2.09 10.30 3.40
CA ASP A 89 2.14 8.97 2.78
C ASP A 89 2.92 8.00 3.68
N PHE A 90 4.08 8.42 4.19
CA PHE A 90 4.88 7.61 5.11
C PHE A 90 4.07 7.14 6.32
N TYR A 91 3.41 8.06 7.04
CA TYR A 91 2.63 7.67 8.21
C TYR A 91 1.45 6.77 7.85
N CYS A 92 0.76 7.03 6.74
CA CYS A 92 -0.28 6.14 6.25
C CYS A 92 0.25 4.72 5.98
N PHE A 93 1.43 4.57 5.38
CA PHE A 93 2.03 3.25 5.15
C PHE A 93 2.45 2.54 6.45
N THR A 94 2.90 3.28 7.47
CA THR A 94 3.27 2.68 8.77
C THR A 94 2.05 2.08 9.49
N VAL A 95 0.87 2.70 9.34
CA VAL A 95 -0.34 2.25 10.05
C VAL A 95 -1.26 1.38 9.20
N PHE A 96 -1.07 1.31 7.88
CA PHE A 96 -1.81 0.44 6.97
C PHE A 96 -0.85 -0.46 6.17
N PRO A 97 -0.28 -1.51 6.79
CA PRO A 97 0.53 -2.45 6.03
C PRO A 97 -0.32 -3.18 4.99
N ARG A 98 0.30 -3.50 3.85
CA ARG A 98 -0.35 -4.26 2.78
C ARG A 98 -0.65 -5.69 3.23
N CYS A 99 -1.78 -6.22 2.77
CA CYS A 99 -2.09 -7.64 2.84
C CYS A 99 -1.62 -8.34 1.56
N GLN A 100 -0.87 -9.44 1.70
CA GLN A 100 -0.32 -10.18 0.56
C GLN A 100 -1.11 -11.47 0.32
N ASP A 101 -0.99 -12.45 1.23
CA ASP A 101 -1.51 -13.80 0.98
C ASP A 101 -2.48 -14.32 2.06
N ASN A 102 -2.47 -13.73 3.27
CA ASN A 102 -3.39 -14.12 4.34
C ASN A 102 -3.64 -12.97 5.35
N ASP A 103 -4.61 -13.20 6.24
CA ASP A 103 -5.14 -12.20 7.18
C ASP A 103 -4.17 -11.84 8.31
N THR A 104 -3.15 -12.66 8.54
CA THR A 104 -2.14 -12.48 9.60
C THR A 104 -0.85 -11.87 9.09
N GLN A 105 -0.65 -11.81 7.78
CA GLN A 105 0.55 -11.28 7.17
C GLN A 105 0.49 -9.76 7.10
N GLN A 106 1.27 -9.10 7.97
CA GLN A 106 1.59 -7.69 7.83
C GLN A 106 2.90 -7.57 7.05
N THR A 107 2.87 -6.87 5.93
CA THR A 107 4.08 -6.62 5.15
C THR A 107 4.85 -5.45 5.75
N ALA A 108 6.16 -5.67 5.92
CA ALA A 108 7.14 -4.64 6.22
C ALA A 108 7.07 -3.43 5.26
N LEU A 109 7.52 -2.26 5.69
CA LEU A 109 7.77 -1.14 4.78
C LEU A 109 8.86 -1.51 3.78
N CYS A 110 8.74 -1.02 2.56
CA CYS A 110 9.82 -1.17 1.59
C CYS A 110 11.08 -0.42 2.01
N GLU A 111 12.25 -1.01 1.76
CA GLU A 111 13.54 -0.38 2.01
C GLU A 111 13.64 1.02 1.39
N HIS A 112 13.18 1.20 0.15
CA HIS A 112 13.24 2.50 -0.53
C HIS A 112 12.35 3.56 0.14
N THR A 113 11.20 3.17 0.70
CA THR A 113 10.32 4.06 1.47
C THR A 113 11.05 4.57 2.70
N CYS A 114 11.72 3.65 3.40
CA CYS A 114 12.49 3.98 4.58
C CYS A 114 13.75 4.78 4.26
N ALA A 115 14.50 4.45 3.21
CA ALA A 115 15.62 5.24 2.75
C ALA A 115 15.20 6.69 2.42
N THR A 116 14.06 6.86 1.73
CA THR A 116 13.50 8.18 1.44
C THR A 116 13.12 8.94 2.71
N TRP A 117 12.49 8.26 3.68
CA TRP A 117 12.17 8.84 4.98
C TRP A 117 13.42 9.30 5.73
N LEU A 118 14.43 8.44 5.86
CA LEU A 118 15.69 8.72 6.53
C LEU A 118 16.43 9.89 5.89
N GLU A 119 16.44 9.97 4.56
CA GLU A 119 17.07 11.04 3.80
C GLU A 119 16.37 12.39 4.01
N ARG A 120 15.03 12.41 3.92
CA ARG A 120 14.25 13.67 3.97
C ARG A 120 13.92 14.12 5.39
N CYS A 121 13.83 13.19 6.34
CA CYS A 121 13.44 13.39 7.74
C CYS A 121 14.50 12.84 8.74
N PRO A 122 15.76 13.28 8.70
CA PRO A 122 16.85 12.66 9.46
C PRO A 122 16.73 12.80 10.99
N PHE A 123 15.96 13.77 11.48
CA PHE A 123 15.77 14.04 12.91
C PHE A 123 14.51 13.42 13.52
N GLU A 124 13.68 12.76 12.71
CA GLU A 124 12.45 12.13 13.17
C GLU A 124 12.66 10.70 13.65
N ASN A 125 11.62 10.11 14.23
CA ASN A 125 11.68 8.77 14.79
C ASN A 125 11.97 7.72 13.69
N GLN A 126 13.11 7.04 13.82
CA GLN A 126 13.57 6.03 12.88
C GLN A 126 13.09 4.61 13.22
N THR A 127 12.41 4.40 14.36
CA THR A 127 11.94 3.06 14.74
C THR A 127 10.91 2.48 13.78
N GLU A 128 10.17 3.34 13.07
CA GLU A 128 9.21 2.94 12.04
C GLU A 128 9.87 2.16 10.89
N CYS A 129 11.18 2.33 10.69
CA CYS A 129 11.98 1.66 9.67
C CYS A 129 12.79 0.46 10.18
N SER A 130 12.61 0.06 11.44
CA SER A 130 13.35 -1.06 12.03
C SER A 130 12.98 -2.43 11.44
N ALA A 131 11.79 -2.54 10.85
CA ALA A 131 11.26 -3.77 10.26
C ALA A 131 11.11 -3.66 8.73
N GLN A 132 11.97 -2.91 8.04
CA GLN A 132 11.91 -2.77 6.58
C GLN A 132 12.25 -4.08 5.85
N SER A 133 11.78 -4.22 4.61
CA SER A 133 12.06 -5.37 3.73
C SER A 133 12.33 -4.91 2.30
N ASP A 134 13.17 -5.67 1.61
CA ASP A 134 13.49 -5.58 0.17
C ASP A 134 12.56 -6.45 -0.71
N SER A 135 11.59 -7.16 -0.10
CA SER A 135 10.66 -8.03 -0.83
C SER A 135 9.78 -7.25 -1.81
N GLU A 136 9.46 -7.86 -2.96
CA GLU A 136 8.53 -7.27 -3.94
C GLU A 136 7.11 -7.03 -3.38
N SER A 137 6.80 -7.64 -2.22
CA SER A 137 5.53 -7.57 -1.55
C SER A 137 5.49 -6.62 -0.35
N CYS A 138 6.55 -5.85 -0.10
CA CYS A 138 6.57 -4.84 0.94
C CYS A 138 5.48 -3.76 0.76
N THR A 139 5.13 -3.10 1.85
CA THR A 139 4.19 -1.97 1.87
C THR A 139 4.83 -0.79 1.14
N PHE A 140 4.14 -0.35 0.08
CA PHE A 140 4.61 0.64 -0.92
C PHE A 140 5.64 0.10 -1.93
N ALA A 141 5.48 -1.14 -2.42
CA ALA A 141 6.15 -1.53 -3.66
C ALA A 141 5.62 -0.60 -4.79
N MET A 142 6.37 0.44 -5.15
CA MET A 142 6.04 1.31 -6.28
C MET A 142 6.04 0.48 -7.57
N HIS A 143 4.92 -0.16 -7.89
CA HIS A 143 4.61 -0.55 -9.27
C HIS A 143 4.26 0.75 -10.03
N GLY A 144 5.25 1.53 -10.46
CA GLY A 144 4.94 2.75 -11.20
C GLY A 144 6.08 3.63 -11.65
N VAL A 145 7.26 3.60 -11.01
CA VAL A 145 8.44 4.28 -11.59
C VAL A 145 9.19 3.25 -12.42
N SER A 146 8.57 2.88 -13.56
CA SER A 146 9.30 2.18 -14.61
C SER A 146 10.51 3.04 -14.94
N THR A 147 11.70 2.48 -14.72
CA THR A 147 13.00 3.07 -15.01
C THR A 147 13.20 3.21 -16.52
N THR A 148 12.41 4.06 -17.18
CA THR A 148 12.64 4.46 -18.58
C THR A 148 13.70 5.57 -18.68
N PHE A 149 14.69 5.58 -17.78
CA PHE A 149 15.73 6.60 -17.67
C PHE A 149 17.14 6.08 -18.04
N VAL A 150 17.26 5.16 -19.01
CA VAL A 150 18.60 4.68 -19.43
C VAL A 150 18.88 4.77 -20.94
N SER A 151 17.88 4.94 -21.82
CA SER A 151 18.14 4.69 -23.26
C SER A 151 18.25 5.94 -24.14
N SER A 152 17.88 7.13 -23.68
CA SER A 152 17.90 8.34 -24.54
C SER A 152 19.25 9.05 -24.60
N LEU A 153 20.18 8.77 -23.68
CA LEU A 153 21.51 9.39 -23.67
C LEU A 153 22.55 8.67 -24.54
N LEU A 154 22.29 7.41 -24.94
CA LEU A 154 23.20 6.65 -25.81
C LEU A 154 23.00 6.94 -27.31
N ILE A 155 21.84 7.46 -27.72
CA ILE A 155 21.58 7.78 -29.14
C ILE A 155 22.27 9.09 -29.54
N ALA A 156 22.42 10.05 -28.61
CA ALA A 156 23.10 11.31 -28.89
C ALA A 156 24.61 11.15 -29.14
N THR A 157 25.28 10.19 -28.49
CA THR A 157 26.70 9.92 -28.69
C THR A 157 27.01 9.18 -29.98
N VAL A 158 26.10 8.32 -30.48
CA VAL A 158 26.29 7.62 -31.76
C VAL A 158 26.13 8.56 -32.97
N ILE A 159 25.23 9.56 -32.89
CA ILE A 159 25.06 10.54 -33.98
C ILE A 159 26.28 11.47 -34.10
N MET A 160 26.92 11.83 -32.99
CA MET A 160 28.16 12.63 -33.03
C MET A 160 29.36 11.88 -33.62
N TYR A 161 29.43 10.56 -33.47
CA TYR A 161 30.54 9.76 -34.02
C TYR A 161 30.39 9.42 -35.51
N LEU A 162 29.18 9.48 -36.07
CA LEU A 162 28.93 9.21 -37.50
C LEU A 162 28.99 10.48 -38.37
N SER A 163 29.30 11.63 -37.76
CA SER A 163 29.39 12.94 -38.44
C SER A 163 30.84 13.42 -38.62
N PHE A 164 31.83 12.57 -38.34
CA PHE A 164 33.26 12.81 -38.55
C PHE A 164 33.87 11.75 -39.47
#